data_AF-Q8BPA8-F1
#
_entry.id   AF-Q8BPA8-F1
#
_cell.length_a   1.000
_cell.length_b   1.000
_cell.length_c   1.000
_cell.angle_alpha   90.00
_cell.angle_beta   90.00
_cell.angle_gamma   90.00
#
_symmetry.space_group_name_H-M   'P 1'
#
loop_
_entity.id
_entity.type
_entity.pdbx_description
1 polymer ?
#
loop_
_entity_poly.entity_id
_entity_poly.type
_entity_poly.pdbx_seq_one_letter_code
_entity_poly.pdbx_strand_id
1 'polypeptide(L)'
;MAVTSWLEVLRSAEKTALLQDGKRMVHYLFPDGKEMAEEYDEKTSELLVRKWRVKNALGALGQWQLEVGEPVPSGAGSLGSELIKESNANPIFMRKDTKTSFQWRIRNLPYPKDVYSVSVAQKERCVIVRTTNKKYYKKFSIPDLDRHQLPLEDSALSFAHANCTLIISYQKPKEVMAAESELQKELKKVKTAHGSAGDCKTQ
;
A
#
# COMPACT_ATOMS: atom_id res chain seq x y z
N MET A 1 27.83 8.49 2.39
CA MET A 1 27.03 8.84 1.20
C MET A 1 25.73 9.45 1.70
N ALA A 2 25.34 10.63 1.23
CA ALA A 2 24.05 11.22 1.62
C ALA A 2 22.93 10.27 1.18
N VAL A 3 22.06 9.87 2.10
CA VAL A 3 20.96 8.97 1.74
C VAL A 3 19.97 9.77 0.91
N THR A 4 19.75 9.37 -0.33
CA THR A 4 18.80 10.01 -1.24
C THR A 4 17.40 9.96 -0.63
N SER A 5 16.73 11.11 -0.58
CA SER A 5 15.37 11.17 -0.06
C SER A 5 14.43 10.39 -0.97
N TRP A 6 13.36 9.82 -0.38
CA TRP A 6 12.34 9.12 -1.17
C TRP A 6 11.75 9.98 -2.29
N LEU A 7 11.56 11.28 -2.05
CA LEU A 7 11.06 12.21 -3.06
C LEU A 7 12.03 12.36 -4.24
N GLU A 8 13.34 12.37 -4.00
CA GLU A 8 14.36 12.38 -5.08
C GLU A 8 14.38 11.06 -5.86
N VAL A 9 14.16 9.92 -5.19
CA VAL A 9 14.00 8.61 -5.85
C VAL A 9 12.77 8.62 -6.76
N LEU A 10 11.66 9.20 -6.32
CA LEU A 10 10.49 9.39 -7.17
C LEU A 10 10.78 10.34 -8.32
N ARG A 11 11.47 11.46 -8.09
CA ARG A 11 11.83 12.43 -9.14
C ARG A 11 12.68 11.83 -10.24
N SER A 12 13.63 10.96 -9.91
CA SER A 12 14.51 10.31 -10.89
C SER A 12 13.84 9.24 -11.75
N ALA A 13 12.66 8.75 -11.35
CA ALA A 13 11.88 7.81 -12.14
C ALA A 13 11.22 8.48 -13.35
N GLU A 14 11.11 7.76 -14.46
CA GLU A 14 10.21 8.11 -15.55
C GLU A 14 8.76 7.97 -15.09
N LYS A 15 7.89 8.90 -15.48
CA LYS A 15 6.50 8.96 -14.99
C LYS A 15 5.52 9.10 -16.14
N THR A 16 4.48 8.29 -16.11
CA THR A 16 3.28 8.52 -16.92
C THR A 16 2.09 8.66 -15.97
N ALA A 17 1.13 9.52 -16.34
CA ALA A 17 -0.05 9.77 -15.53
C ALA A 17 -1.32 9.77 -16.38
N LEU A 18 -2.40 9.28 -15.79
CA LEU A 18 -3.75 9.20 -16.36
C LEU A 18 -4.74 9.76 -15.34
N LEU A 19 -5.69 10.56 -15.82
CA LEU A 19 -6.87 10.96 -15.04
C LEU A 19 -8.09 10.19 -15.55
N GLN A 20 -8.71 9.43 -14.65
CA GLN A 20 -9.89 8.63 -14.94
C GLN A 20 -10.75 8.47 -13.68
N ASP A 21 -12.06 8.66 -13.81
CA ASP A 21 -13.08 8.41 -12.76
C ASP A 21 -12.76 9.05 -11.40
N GLY A 22 -12.27 10.30 -11.42
CA GLY A 22 -11.89 11.06 -10.21
C GLY A 22 -10.63 10.54 -9.51
N LYS A 23 -9.82 9.74 -10.21
CA LYS A 23 -8.54 9.21 -9.73
C LYS A 23 -7.39 9.66 -10.61
N ARG A 24 -6.24 9.90 -9.97
CA ARG A 24 -4.95 10.07 -10.64
C ARG A 24 -4.15 8.79 -10.55
N MET A 25 -3.96 8.14 -11.68
CA MET A 25 -3.14 6.94 -11.80
C MET A 25 -1.76 7.36 -12.28
N VAL A 26 -0.71 6.93 -11.57
CA VAL A 26 0.68 7.25 -11.89
C VAL A 26 1.45 5.95 -11.99
N HIS A 27 2.17 5.78 -13.10
CA HIS A 27 3.14 4.71 -13.26
C HIS A 27 4.55 5.29 -13.24
N TYR A 28 5.43 4.65 -12.49
CA TYR A 28 6.83 4.99 -12.31
C TYR A 28 7.68 3.83 -12.84
N LEU A 29 8.66 4.16 -13.68
CA LEU A 29 9.76 3.27 -14.05
C LEU A 29 11.05 3.83 -13.45
N PHE A 30 11.60 3.11 -12.47
CA PHE A 30 12.82 3.50 -11.77
C PHE A 30 14.07 3.16 -12.58
N PRO A 31 15.21 3.84 -12.34
CA PRO A 31 16.46 3.57 -13.04
C PRO A 31 17.00 2.13 -12.89
N ASP A 32 16.62 1.43 -11.81
CA ASP A 32 16.96 0.02 -11.58
C ASP A 32 16.02 -0.96 -12.30
N GLY A 33 15.08 -0.45 -13.09
CA GLY A 33 14.10 -1.23 -13.83
C GLY A 33 12.91 -1.73 -13.00
N LYS A 34 12.82 -1.36 -11.72
CA LYS A 34 11.59 -1.58 -10.93
C LYS A 34 10.48 -0.69 -11.43
N GLU A 35 9.26 -1.17 -11.27
CA GLU A 35 8.05 -0.42 -11.59
C GLU A 35 7.18 -0.26 -10.35
N MET A 36 6.57 0.92 -10.22
CA MET A 36 5.53 1.18 -9.23
C MET A 36 4.33 1.81 -9.93
N ALA A 37 3.14 1.39 -9.54
CA ALA A 37 1.90 2.04 -9.95
C ALA A 37 1.14 2.50 -8.71
N GLU A 38 0.71 3.75 -8.73
CA GLU A 38 -0.05 4.39 -7.66
C GLU A 38 -1.37 4.94 -8.19
N GLU A 39 -2.41 4.87 -7.37
CA GLU A 39 -3.68 5.55 -7.60
C GLU A 39 -3.98 6.47 -6.44
N TYR A 40 -4.32 7.71 -6.75
CA TYR A 40 -4.70 8.73 -5.78
C TYR A 40 -6.13 9.18 -6.03
N ASP A 41 -6.87 9.46 -4.95
CA ASP A 41 -8.10 10.23 -5.05
C ASP A 41 -7.75 11.65 -5.52
N GLU A 42 -8.38 12.13 -6.59
CA GLU A 42 -8.03 13.42 -7.17
C GLU A 42 -8.40 14.60 -6.25
N LYS A 43 -9.43 14.45 -5.43
CA LYS A 43 -9.95 15.52 -4.56
C LYS A 43 -9.22 15.55 -3.22
N THR A 44 -9.01 14.38 -2.59
CA THR A 44 -8.40 14.30 -1.25
C THR A 44 -6.89 14.11 -1.29
N SER A 45 -6.33 13.75 -2.45
CA SER A 45 -4.93 13.36 -2.63
C SER A 45 -4.51 12.13 -1.80
N GLU A 46 -5.46 11.36 -1.28
CA GLU A 46 -5.17 10.13 -0.53
C GLU A 46 -4.68 9.02 -1.47
N LEU A 47 -3.67 8.29 -1.04
CA LEU A 47 -3.16 7.12 -1.74
C LEU A 47 -4.15 5.96 -1.58
N LEU A 48 -4.78 5.57 -2.68
CA LEU A 48 -5.77 4.48 -2.73
C LEU A 48 -5.10 3.14 -3.02
N VAL A 49 -4.15 3.14 -3.95
CA VAL A 49 -3.44 1.95 -4.40
C VAL A 49 -1.97 2.26 -4.55
N ARG A 50 -1.11 1.34 -4.10
CA ARG A 50 0.30 1.28 -4.46
C ARG A 50 0.65 -0.17 -4.71
N LYS A 51 1.23 -0.47 -5.87
CA LYS A 51 1.70 -1.81 -6.23
C LYS A 51 3.04 -1.74 -6.94
N TRP A 52 3.81 -2.81 -6.80
CA TRP A 52 5.17 -2.92 -7.32
C TRP A 52 5.31 -4.06 -8.30
N ARG A 53 6.18 -3.91 -9.29
CA ARG A 53 6.58 -4.99 -10.19
C ARG A 53 8.08 -4.94 -10.38
N VAL A 54 8.71 -6.11 -10.31
CA VAL A 54 10.17 -6.26 -10.45
C VAL A 54 10.42 -7.32 -11.52
N LYS A 55 11.45 -7.11 -12.34
CA LYS A 55 11.93 -8.14 -13.28
C LYS A 55 12.58 -9.28 -12.51
N ASN A 56 12.30 -10.51 -12.90
CA ASN A 56 12.96 -11.67 -12.33
C ASN A 56 14.40 -11.81 -12.90
N ALA A 57 15.17 -12.77 -12.38
CA ALA A 57 16.56 -13.00 -12.81
C ALA A 57 16.71 -13.34 -14.31
N LEU A 58 15.64 -13.84 -14.94
CA LEU A 58 15.58 -14.14 -16.38
C LEU A 58 15.14 -12.92 -17.23
N GLY A 59 14.96 -11.75 -16.61
CA GLY A 59 14.52 -10.53 -17.26
C GLY A 59 13.01 -10.43 -17.52
N ALA A 60 12.24 -11.49 -17.23
CA ALA A 60 10.79 -11.46 -17.40
C ALA A 60 10.12 -10.63 -16.31
N LEU A 61 9.04 -9.94 -16.66
CA LEU A 61 8.26 -9.14 -15.72
C LEU A 61 7.60 -10.03 -14.67
N GLY A 62 7.85 -9.73 -13.39
CA GLY A 62 7.15 -10.37 -12.28
C GLY A 62 5.67 -9.97 -12.19
N GLN A 63 4.96 -10.62 -11.28
CA GLN A 63 3.59 -10.23 -10.94
C GLN A 63 3.57 -8.93 -10.14
N TRP A 64 2.48 -8.16 -10.26
CA TRP A 64 2.25 -7.00 -9.42
C TRP A 64 2.04 -7.42 -7.96
N GLN A 65 2.79 -6.81 -7.05
CA GLN A 65 2.69 -7.00 -5.60
C GLN A 65 2.04 -5.78 -4.97
N LEU A 66 0.88 -5.96 -4.36
CA LEU A 66 0.11 -4.89 -3.74
C LEU A 66 0.72 -4.50 -2.39
N GLU A 67 0.95 -3.20 -2.17
CA GLU A 67 1.41 -2.62 -0.91
C GLU A 67 0.28 -1.86 -0.19
N VAL A 68 -0.47 -1.05 -0.93
CA VAL A 68 -1.63 -0.28 -0.46
C VAL A 68 -2.82 -0.59 -1.35
N GLY A 69 -4.00 -0.75 -0.76
CA GLY A 69 -5.24 -1.04 -1.46
C GLY A 69 -5.88 -2.37 -1.02
N GLU A 70 -7.01 -2.69 -1.63
CA GLU A 70 -7.68 -3.98 -1.44
C GLU A 70 -7.12 -5.00 -2.44
N PRO A 71 -6.75 -6.21 -1.99
CA PRO A 71 -6.41 -7.28 -2.93
C PRO A 71 -7.62 -7.55 -3.82
N VAL A 72 -7.45 -7.33 -5.12
CA VAL A 72 -8.49 -7.70 -6.10
C VAL A 72 -8.61 -9.22 -6.03
N PRO A 73 -9.79 -9.80 -5.75
CA PRO A 73 -9.98 -11.23 -5.90
C PRO A 73 -9.55 -11.58 -7.31
N SER A 74 -8.62 -12.50 -7.48
CA SER A 74 -8.20 -12.98 -8.81
C SER A 74 -9.45 -13.18 -9.64
N GLY A 75 -9.68 -12.30 -10.62
CA GLY A 75 -10.83 -12.42 -11.51
C GLY A 75 -10.75 -13.76 -12.23
N ALA A 76 -11.89 -14.22 -12.74
CA ALA A 76 -12.12 -15.49 -13.43
C ALA A 76 -11.23 -15.79 -14.66
N GLY A 77 -10.11 -15.07 -14.85
CA GLY A 77 -9.14 -15.27 -15.92
C GLY A 77 -7.87 -16.01 -15.51
N SER A 78 -7.61 -16.25 -14.22
CA SER A 78 -6.53 -17.15 -13.80
C SER A 78 -7.08 -18.57 -13.67
N LEU A 79 -7.23 -19.25 -14.80
CA LEU A 79 -7.74 -20.63 -14.90
C LEU A 79 -7.03 -21.63 -13.95
N GLY A 80 -5.81 -21.31 -13.49
CA GLY A 80 -5.07 -22.14 -12.54
C GLY A 80 -5.42 -21.92 -11.06
N SER A 81 -6.02 -20.79 -10.68
CA SER A 81 -6.29 -20.46 -9.27
C SER A 81 -7.67 -20.90 -8.78
N GLU A 82 -8.56 -21.36 -9.67
CA GLU A 82 -9.96 -21.63 -9.32
C GLU A 82 -10.19 -22.97 -8.60
N LEU A 83 -9.27 -23.94 -8.77
CA LEU A 83 -9.46 -25.29 -8.20
C LEU A 83 -9.30 -25.33 -6.68
N ILE A 84 -8.43 -24.49 -6.12
CA ILE A 84 -8.17 -24.40 -4.68
C ILE A 84 -8.11 -22.92 -4.31
N LYS A 85 -9.07 -22.48 -3.51
CA LYS A 85 -9.17 -21.12 -3.00
C LYS A 85 -9.12 -21.13 -1.48
N GLU A 86 -8.49 -20.09 -0.91
CA GLU A 86 -8.54 -19.85 0.53
C GLU A 86 -10.00 -19.72 1.02
N SER A 87 -10.28 -20.28 2.19
CA SER A 87 -11.58 -20.10 2.86
C SER A 87 -11.87 -18.62 3.07
N ASN A 88 -13.11 -18.21 2.80
CA ASN A 88 -13.58 -16.85 3.10
C ASN A 88 -13.52 -16.49 4.59
N ALA A 89 -13.32 -17.48 5.48
CA ALA A 89 -13.13 -17.28 6.91
C ALA A 89 -11.66 -17.03 7.31
N ASN A 90 -10.70 -17.15 6.39
CA ASN A 90 -9.30 -16.83 6.69
C ASN A 90 -9.12 -15.33 6.97
N PRO A 91 -8.24 -14.93 7.90
CA PRO A 91 -7.94 -13.53 8.13
C PRO A 91 -7.42 -12.81 6.89
N ILE A 92 -8.09 -11.72 6.49
CA ILE A 92 -7.69 -10.91 5.33
C ILE A 92 -6.99 -9.65 5.81
N PHE A 93 -5.71 -9.52 5.50
CA PHE A 93 -4.89 -8.36 5.84
C PHE A 93 -4.80 -7.40 4.65
N MET A 94 -5.15 -6.14 4.86
CA MET A 94 -5.09 -5.09 3.83
C MET A 94 -4.64 -3.76 4.44
N ARG A 95 -4.02 -2.90 3.63
CA ARG A 95 -3.63 -1.53 4.01
C ARG A 95 -4.51 -0.54 3.25
N LYS A 96 -5.15 0.37 3.99
CA LYS A 96 -5.94 1.47 3.45
C LYS A 96 -5.68 2.70 4.30
N ASP A 97 -4.82 3.56 3.81
CA ASP A 97 -4.40 4.75 4.53
C ASP A 97 -5.50 5.81 4.55
N THR A 98 -5.35 6.74 5.48
CA THR A 98 -6.08 8.00 5.51
C THR A 98 -5.10 9.14 5.23
N LYS A 99 -5.63 10.35 5.09
CA LYS A 99 -4.82 11.56 5.00
C LYS A 99 -3.78 11.72 6.12
N THR A 100 -4.09 11.26 7.34
CA THR A 100 -3.25 11.50 8.54
C THR A 100 -2.64 10.24 9.14
N SER A 101 -3.05 9.05 8.71
CA SER A 101 -2.59 7.80 9.32
C SER A 101 -2.35 6.72 8.27
N PHE A 102 -1.28 5.95 8.43
CA PHE A 102 -1.19 4.64 7.81
C PHE A 102 -2.17 3.71 8.53
N GLN A 103 -2.97 2.95 7.79
CA GLN A 103 -3.98 2.11 8.43
C GLN A 103 -4.07 0.73 7.79
N TRP A 104 -4.10 -0.29 8.65
CA TRP A 104 -4.28 -1.69 8.27
C TRP A 104 -5.59 -2.21 8.83
N ARG A 105 -6.22 -3.09 8.06
CA ARG A 105 -7.42 -3.81 8.46
C ARG A 105 -7.15 -5.29 8.36
N ILE A 106 -7.53 -6.01 9.41
CA ILE A 106 -7.48 -7.46 9.46
C ILE A 106 -8.89 -7.96 9.72
N ARG A 107 -9.56 -8.43 8.66
CA ARG A 107 -10.92 -8.99 8.74
C ARG A 107 -10.88 -10.44 9.23
N ASN A 108 -12.05 -10.99 9.52
CA ASN A 108 -12.25 -12.38 9.99
C ASN A 108 -11.48 -12.69 11.27
N LEU A 109 -11.44 -11.73 12.19
CA LEU A 109 -10.86 -11.84 13.51
C LEU A 109 -12.02 -11.80 14.54
N PRO A 110 -12.59 -12.94 14.96
CA PRO A 110 -13.87 -12.98 15.69
C PRO A 110 -13.76 -12.85 17.21
N TYR A 111 -12.55 -12.84 17.76
CA TYR A 111 -12.34 -12.84 19.21
C TYR A 111 -12.62 -11.44 19.80
N PRO A 112 -12.90 -11.34 21.11
CA PRO A 112 -13.01 -10.06 21.79
C PRO A 112 -11.74 -9.21 21.70
N LYS A 113 -11.87 -7.88 21.86
CA LYS A 113 -10.77 -6.91 21.73
C LYS A 113 -9.55 -7.24 22.61
N ASP A 114 -9.79 -7.69 23.85
CA ASP A 114 -8.77 -8.03 24.85
C ASP A 114 -7.92 -9.26 24.47
N VAL A 115 -8.37 -10.06 23.51
CA VAL A 115 -7.57 -11.17 22.97
C VAL A 115 -6.43 -10.66 22.09
N TYR A 116 -6.53 -9.46 21.50
CA TYR A 116 -5.54 -8.90 20.58
C TYR A 116 -4.51 -8.01 21.28
N SER A 117 -3.25 -8.15 20.86
CA SER A 117 -2.14 -7.29 21.23
C SER A 117 -1.48 -6.78 19.96
N VAL A 118 -1.30 -5.46 19.87
CA VAL A 118 -0.62 -4.76 18.77
C VAL A 118 0.49 -3.92 19.37
N SER A 119 1.73 -4.13 18.94
CA SER A 119 2.91 -3.46 19.52
C SER A 119 3.99 -3.20 18.48
N VAL A 120 4.80 -2.17 18.70
CA VAL A 120 6.02 -1.94 17.91
C VAL A 120 7.13 -2.89 18.37
N ALA A 121 7.85 -3.48 17.43
CA ALA A 121 9.09 -4.22 17.68
C ALA A 121 10.28 -3.44 17.12
N GLN A 122 10.86 -2.56 17.95
CA GLN A 122 11.84 -1.56 17.51
C GLN A 122 13.07 -2.17 16.81
N LYS A 123 13.60 -3.27 17.35
CA LYS A 123 14.78 -3.96 16.78
C LYS A 123 14.52 -4.53 15.39
N GLU A 124 13.30 -5.00 15.15
CA GLU A 124 12.88 -5.59 13.88
C GLU A 124 12.22 -4.57 12.94
N ARG A 125 12.07 -3.31 13.39
CA ARG A 125 11.37 -2.23 12.66
C ARG A 125 10.02 -2.65 12.08
N CYS A 126 9.22 -3.36 12.88
CA CYS A 126 7.90 -3.82 12.45
C CYS A 126 6.84 -3.63 13.53
N VAL A 127 5.58 -3.74 13.13
CA VAL A 127 4.43 -3.87 14.01
C VAL A 127 4.08 -5.35 14.12
N ILE A 128 3.85 -5.81 15.36
CA ILE A 128 3.46 -7.18 15.67
C ILE A 128 2.01 -7.18 16.12
N VAL A 129 1.20 -8.03 15.49
CA VAL A 129 -0.16 -8.38 15.92
C VAL A 129 -0.13 -9.81 16.41
N ARG A 130 -0.65 -10.05 17.61
CA ARG A 130 -0.75 -11.39 18.17
C ARG A 130 -2.00 -11.53 19.02
N THR A 131 -2.48 -12.76 19.16
CA THR A 131 -3.61 -13.10 20.03
C THR A 131 -3.17 -13.91 21.25
N THR A 132 -3.78 -13.68 22.41
CA THR A 132 -3.51 -14.46 23.65
C THR A 132 -3.82 -15.95 23.50
N ASN A 133 -4.87 -16.29 22.74
CA ASN A 133 -5.23 -17.67 22.40
C ASN A 133 -4.35 -18.32 21.31
N LYS A 134 -3.31 -17.62 20.84
CA LYS A 134 -2.36 -18.08 19.81
C LYS A 134 -2.98 -18.47 18.46
N LYS A 135 -4.17 -17.96 18.14
CA LYS A 135 -4.87 -18.23 16.86
C LYS A 135 -4.43 -17.33 15.71
N TYR A 136 -3.83 -16.18 16.01
CA TYR A 136 -3.34 -15.26 14.99
C TYR A 136 -2.01 -14.60 15.40
N TYR A 137 -1.10 -14.50 14.44
CA TYR A 137 0.18 -13.82 14.57
C TYR A 137 0.56 -13.21 13.22
N LYS A 138 0.96 -11.93 13.22
CA LYS A 138 1.48 -11.27 12.02
C LYS A 138 2.52 -10.22 12.38
N LYS A 139 3.59 -10.16 11.60
CA LYS A 139 4.55 -9.06 11.57
C LYS A 139 4.40 -8.31 10.24
N PHE A 140 4.49 -6.99 10.27
CA PHE A 140 4.55 -6.18 9.06
C PHE A 140 5.31 -4.88 9.32
N SER A 141 6.08 -4.42 8.34
CA SER A 141 6.75 -3.13 8.40
C SER A 141 5.83 -1.99 7.95
N ILE A 142 6.28 -0.76 8.15
CA ILE A 142 5.67 0.44 7.58
C ILE A 142 6.68 1.00 6.55
N PRO A 143 6.64 0.55 5.28
CA PRO A 143 7.69 0.85 4.31
C PRO A 143 7.97 2.35 4.12
N ASP A 144 6.95 3.18 4.31
CA ASP A 144 7.07 4.64 4.22
C ASP A 144 8.01 5.20 5.30
N LEU A 145 8.03 4.64 6.51
CA LEU A 145 9.00 5.06 7.52
C LEU A 145 10.43 4.66 7.15
N ASP A 146 10.62 3.50 6.51
CA ASP A 146 11.93 3.08 6.02
C ASP A 146 12.42 3.98 4.87
N ARG A 147 11.53 4.31 3.92
CA ARG A 147 11.79 5.25 2.80
C ARG A 147 12.21 6.64 3.30
N HIS A 148 11.63 7.09 4.40
CA HIS A 148 11.93 8.37 5.02
C HIS A 148 12.98 8.27 6.16
N GLN A 149 13.53 7.07 6.42
CA GLN A 149 14.48 6.80 7.51
C GLN A 149 14.02 7.25 8.90
N LEU A 150 12.71 7.14 9.15
CA LEU A 150 12.11 7.50 10.42
C LEU A 150 12.03 6.27 11.35
N PRO A 151 12.20 6.44 12.67
CA PRO A 151 11.95 5.37 13.63
C PRO A 151 10.45 5.05 13.73
N LEU A 152 10.15 3.85 14.25
CA LEU A 152 8.82 3.55 14.75
C LEU A 152 8.68 4.12 16.16
N GLU A 153 7.48 4.64 16.44
CA GLU A 153 7.10 5.26 17.71
C GLU A 153 5.85 4.56 18.24
N ASP A 154 5.93 3.99 19.44
CA ASP A 154 4.79 3.33 20.09
C ASP A 154 3.61 4.29 20.28
N SER A 155 3.88 5.56 20.56
CA SER A 155 2.87 6.59 20.80
C SER A 155 2.02 6.93 19.57
N ALA A 156 2.53 6.66 18.35
CA ALA A 156 1.80 6.87 17.12
C ALA A 156 0.88 5.70 16.76
N LEU A 157 1.06 4.53 17.41
CA LEU A 157 0.35 3.30 17.12
C LEU A 157 -0.90 3.16 18.00
N SER A 158 -2.02 2.84 17.37
CA SER A 158 -3.29 2.58 18.05
C SER A 158 -4.07 1.49 17.33
N PHE A 159 -5.00 0.83 18.02
CA PHE A 159 -5.89 -0.13 17.39
C PHE A 159 -7.29 -0.14 18.01
N ALA A 160 -8.27 -0.50 17.18
CA ALA A 160 -9.64 -0.78 17.57
C ALA A 160 -10.09 -2.10 16.95
N HIS A 161 -11.06 -2.75 17.59
CA HIS A 161 -11.66 -3.98 17.07
C HIS A 161 -13.18 -3.87 17.15
N ALA A 162 -13.85 -4.12 16.04
CA ALA A 162 -15.30 -4.16 15.92
C ALA A 162 -15.69 -4.98 14.68
N ASN A 163 -16.87 -5.61 14.68
CA ASN A 163 -17.42 -6.34 13.53
C ASN A 163 -16.42 -7.33 12.91
N CYS A 164 -15.78 -8.15 13.75
CA CYS A 164 -14.75 -9.11 13.37
C CYS A 164 -13.55 -8.51 12.60
N THR A 165 -13.28 -7.21 12.77
CA THR A 165 -12.22 -6.49 12.07
C THR A 165 -11.34 -5.74 13.05
N LEU A 166 -10.03 -6.04 13.04
CA LEU A 166 -9.02 -5.27 13.74
C LEU A 166 -8.54 -4.14 12.83
N ILE A 167 -8.68 -2.89 13.29
CA ILE A 167 -8.20 -1.68 12.61
C ILE A 167 -6.97 -1.19 13.37
N ILE A 168 -5.82 -1.20 12.71
CA ILE A 168 -4.55 -0.72 13.26
C ILE A 168 -4.23 0.60 12.57
N SER A 169 -3.99 1.65 13.33
CA SER A 169 -3.66 2.97 12.80
C SER A 169 -2.33 3.44 13.35
N TYR A 170 -1.48 3.96 12.48
CA TYR A 170 -0.21 4.59 12.83
C TYR A 170 -0.22 6.03 12.32
N GLN A 171 -0.08 7.02 13.21
CA GLN A 171 -0.09 8.43 12.82
C GLN A 171 1.10 8.76 11.92
N LYS A 172 0.84 9.41 10.78
CA LYS A 172 1.90 9.81 9.85
C LYS A 172 2.78 10.90 10.51
N PRO A 173 4.11 10.73 10.53
CA PRO A 173 5.01 11.82 10.91
C PRO A 173 4.84 13.04 9.99
N LYS A 174 5.20 14.23 10.48
CA LYS A 174 5.04 15.49 9.74
C LYS A 174 5.88 15.49 8.45
N GLU A 175 7.04 14.86 8.49
CA GLU A 175 7.98 14.68 7.40
C GLU A 175 7.35 13.91 6.24
N VAL A 176 6.64 12.81 6.54
CA VAL A 176 5.90 12.03 5.55
C VAL A 176 4.79 12.88 4.94
N MET A 177 3.97 13.54 5.76
CA MET A 177 2.86 14.36 5.26
C MET A 177 3.34 15.53 4.39
N ALA A 178 4.47 16.15 4.75
CA ALA A 178 5.10 17.20 3.95
C ALA A 178 5.61 16.66 2.60
N ALA A 179 6.25 15.49 2.61
CA ALA A 179 6.73 14.84 1.38
C ALA A 179 5.56 14.40 0.47
N GLU A 180 4.48 13.85 1.03
CA GLU A 180 3.26 13.52 0.29
C GLU A 180 2.65 14.78 -0.34
N SER A 181 2.56 15.88 0.41
CA SER A 181 2.04 17.15 -0.11
C SER A 181 2.89 17.70 -1.26
N GLU A 182 4.22 17.63 -1.16
CA GLU A 182 5.13 18.07 -2.22
C GLU A 182 5.03 17.16 -3.46
N LEU A 183 4.98 15.84 -3.26
CA LEU A 183 4.77 14.87 -4.34
C LEU A 183 3.48 15.18 -5.11
N GLN A 184 2.38 15.51 -4.42
CA GLN A 184 1.13 15.87 -5.08
C GLN A 184 1.25 17.12 -5.96
N LYS A 185 2.06 18.11 -5.57
CA LYS A 185 2.34 19.27 -6.43
C LYS A 185 3.12 18.88 -7.68
N GLU A 186 4.03 17.91 -7.58
CA GLU A 186 4.79 17.41 -8.73
C GLU A 186 3.93 16.57 -9.66
N LEU A 187 3.11 15.67 -9.13
CA LEU A 187 2.22 14.82 -9.91
C LEU A 187 1.17 15.62 -10.68
N LYS A 188 0.79 16.82 -10.21
CA LYS A 188 -0.06 17.76 -10.95
C LYS A 188 0.64 18.40 -12.15
N LYS A 189 1.97 18.43 -12.18
CA LYS A 189 2.78 18.96 -13.31
C LYS A 189 3.05 17.89 -14.37
N VAL A 190 2.91 16.61 -14.04
CA VAL A 190 3.04 15.52 -15.00
C VAL A 190 1.90 15.62 -16.01
N LYS A 191 2.23 15.62 -17.31
CA LYS A 191 1.22 15.60 -18.38
C LYS A 191 0.33 14.37 -18.20
N THR A 192 -0.97 14.58 -18.13
CA THR A 192 -1.94 13.50 -17.96
C THR A 192 -2.61 13.19 -19.29
N ALA A 193 -2.71 11.91 -19.62
CA ALA A 193 -3.70 11.51 -20.62
C ALA A 193 -5.09 11.69 -19.98
N HIS A 194 -6.02 12.30 -20.70
CA HIS A 194 -7.44 12.20 -20.35
C HIS A 194 -7.94 10.89 -20.96
N GLY A 195 -8.52 10.01 -20.15
CA GLY A 195 -9.12 8.75 -20.61
C GLY A 195 -10.41 8.95 -21.42
N SER A 196 -10.43 9.92 -22.34
CA SER A 196 -11.55 10.14 -23.25
C SER A 196 -11.58 9.01 -24.28
N ALA A 197 -12.39 7.99 -23.99
CA ALA A 197 -13.09 7.13 -24.96
C ALA A 197 -12.30 6.81 -26.24
N GLY A 198 -11.15 6.15 -26.09
CA GLY A 198 -10.56 5.40 -27.19
C GLY A 198 -11.28 4.06 -27.27
N ASP A 199 -12.32 3.99 -28.09
CA ASP A 199 -12.98 2.74 -28.47
C ASP A 199 -11.93 1.69 -28.83
N CYS A 200 -11.74 0.69 -27.96
CA CYS A 200 -11.00 -0.51 -28.30
C CYS A 200 -11.85 -1.26 -29.32
N LYS A 201 -11.70 -0.93 -30.61
CA LYS A 201 -12.20 -1.75 -31.71
C LYS A 201 -11.36 -3.02 -31.77
N THR A 202 -11.81 -4.04 -31.05
CA THR A 202 -11.37 -5.41 -31.30
C THR A 202 -11.84 -5.79 -32.71
N GLN A 203 -10.89 -6.12 -33.59
CA GLN A 203 -11.15 -6.92 -34.79
C GLN A 203 -11.19 -8.39 -34.43
#